data_AF-A0A941A724-F1
#
_entry.id   AF-A0A941A724-F1
#
_cell.length_a   1.000
_cell.length_b   1.000
_cell.length_c   1.000
_cell.angle_alpha   90.00
_cell.angle_beta   90.00
_cell.angle_gamma   90.00
#
_symmetry.space_group_name_H-M   'P 1'
#
loop_
_entity.id
_entity.type
_entity.pdbx_description
1 polymer ?
#
loop_
_entity_poly.entity_id
_entity_poly.type
_entity_poly.pdbx_seq_one_letter_code
_entity_poly.pdbx_strand_id
1 'polypeptide(L)'
;MATGVLSFKEATVAVDFKTIIILFSMMIVVANLKLAGFFELVGDAVCQRVKTKKELLFAIIIVSGSMSAFAINDIICLLFTPVVLLICRKAQCNPIPHLLGVAMASNIGSAATLLGNPQNILVASLSGMTFSSYFLVACPVVVIGLIAAYGAIAYCYQKELEGIFVATITSHSNIHGYLIVKSL
;
A
#
# COMPACT_ATOMS: atom_id res chain seq x y z
N MET A 1 11.21 -6.70 -33.76
CA MET A 1 12.36 -6.77 -34.70
C MET A 1 12.60 -8.17 -35.26
N ALA A 2 12.56 -9.25 -34.46
CA ALA A 2 12.79 -10.61 -34.97
C ALA A 2 11.62 -11.22 -35.78
N THR A 3 10.40 -10.66 -35.69
CA THR A 3 9.19 -11.18 -36.35
C THR A 3 8.65 -10.29 -37.48
N GLY A 4 9.28 -9.14 -37.77
CA GLY A 4 8.84 -8.20 -38.82
C GLY A 4 7.54 -7.42 -38.55
N VAL A 5 6.89 -7.62 -37.40
CA VAL A 5 5.55 -7.06 -37.11
C VAL A 5 5.58 -5.56 -36.72
N LEU A 6 6.72 -5.04 -36.26
CA LEU A 6 6.88 -3.63 -35.86
C LEU A 6 8.27 -3.11 -36.24
N SER A 7 8.32 -1.94 -36.90
CA SER A 7 9.58 -1.22 -37.15
C SER A 7 10.11 -0.55 -35.88
N PHE A 8 11.41 -0.24 -35.84
CA PHE A 8 12.03 0.49 -34.70
C PHE A 8 11.29 1.80 -34.39
N LYS A 9 10.85 2.49 -35.44
CA LYS A 9 10.18 3.79 -35.34
C LYS A 9 8.77 3.64 -34.74
N GLU A 10 8.04 2.60 -35.11
CA GLU A 10 6.74 2.27 -34.51
C GLU A 10 6.88 1.81 -33.06
N ALA A 11 7.93 1.06 -32.74
CA ALA A 11 8.21 0.62 -31.37
C ALA A 11 8.52 1.82 -30.46
N THR A 12 9.25 2.82 -30.95
CA THR A 12 9.52 4.05 -30.18
C THR A 12 8.29 4.93 -29.97
N VAL A 13 7.32 4.92 -30.91
CA VAL A 13 6.05 5.66 -30.77
C VAL A 13 5.08 4.93 -29.84
N ALA A 14 5.15 3.60 -29.76
CA ALA A 14 4.35 2.81 -28.83
C ALA A 14 4.76 2.99 -27.36
N VAL A 15 5.96 3.55 -27.10
CA VAL A 15 6.42 3.87 -25.75
C VAL A 15 5.83 5.20 -25.30
N ASP A 16 4.93 5.15 -24.32
CA ASP A 16 4.39 6.35 -23.68
C ASP A 16 5.39 6.91 -22.64
N PHE A 17 6.28 7.77 -23.13
CA PHE A 17 7.26 8.46 -22.28
C PHE A 17 6.60 9.32 -21.19
N LYS A 18 5.37 9.82 -21.38
CA LYS A 18 4.66 10.61 -20.38
C LYS A 18 4.31 9.74 -19.18
N THR A 19 3.80 8.53 -19.43
CA THR A 19 3.53 7.55 -18.36
C THR A 19 4.82 7.17 -17.62
N ILE A 20 5.92 6.92 -18.33
CA ILE A 20 7.21 6.58 -17.70
C ILE A 20 7.68 7.71 -16.77
N ILE A 21 7.62 8.97 -17.22
CA ILE A 21 8.02 10.13 -16.40
C ILE A 21 7.14 10.25 -15.15
N ILE A 22 5.82 10.09 -15.29
CA ILE A 22 4.88 10.14 -14.15
C ILE A 22 5.22 9.05 -13.12
N LEU A 23 5.41 7.81 -13.57
CA LEU A 23 5.78 6.70 -12.69
C LEU A 23 7.12 6.96 -11.99
N PHE A 24 8.13 7.41 -12.74
CA PHE A 24 9.45 7.72 -12.19
C PHE A 24 9.42 8.84 -11.13
N SER A 25 8.72 9.94 -11.40
CA SER A 25 8.53 11.03 -10.44
C SER A 25 7.84 10.53 -9.16
N MET A 26 6.84 9.66 -9.29
CA MET A 26 6.15 9.10 -8.15
C MET A 26 7.04 8.18 -7.31
N MET A 27 7.89 7.37 -7.95
CA MET A 27 8.89 6.56 -7.24
C MET A 27 9.89 7.42 -6.44
N ILE A 28 10.30 8.58 -6.98
CA ILE A 28 11.17 9.52 -6.26
C ILE A 28 10.49 10.10 -5.02
N VAL A 29 9.26 10.60 -5.15
CA VAL A 29 8.49 11.15 -4.01
C VAL A 29 8.38 10.12 -2.89
N VAL A 30 8.14 8.87 -3.27
CA VAL A 30 7.97 7.75 -2.36
C VAL A 30 9.26 7.35 -1.67
N ALA A 31 10.38 7.32 -2.40
CA ALA A 31 11.69 7.11 -1.81
C ALA A 31 12.02 8.19 -0.77
N ASN A 32 11.65 9.44 -1.04
CA ASN A 32 11.81 10.54 -0.08
C ASN A 32 10.92 10.39 1.15
N LEU A 33 9.63 10.04 1.00
CA LEU A 33 8.74 9.76 2.14
C LEU A 33 9.26 8.60 3.00
N LYS A 34 9.88 7.60 2.37
CA LYS A 34 10.52 6.48 3.07
C LYS A 34 11.72 6.94 3.87
N LEU A 35 12.60 7.74 3.27
CA LEU A 35 13.77 8.33 3.96
C LEU A 35 13.35 9.28 5.09
N ALA A 36 12.20 9.95 4.95
CA ALA A 36 11.64 10.84 5.96
C ALA A 36 10.98 10.12 7.16
N GLY A 37 10.90 8.79 7.16
CA GLY A 37 10.31 8.02 8.26
C GLY A 37 8.78 8.15 8.38
N PHE A 38 8.10 8.69 7.37
CA PHE A 38 6.64 8.91 7.39
C PHE A 38 5.87 7.60 7.65
N PHE A 39 6.34 6.49 7.09
CA PHE A 39 5.64 5.20 7.21
C PHE A 39 5.85 4.52 8.57
N GLU A 40 6.96 4.80 9.25
CA GLU A 40 7.20 4.36 10.63
C GLU A 40 6.23 5.08 11.57
N LEU A 41 6.02 6.38 11.37
CA LEU A 41 4.99 7.16 12.06
C LEU A 41 3.58 6.58 11.86
N VAL A 42 3.21 6.22 10.62
CA VAL A 42 1.91 5.60 10.33
C VAL A 42 1.80 4.22 10.97
N GLY A 43 2.85 3.40 10.89
CA GLY A 43 2.91 2.07 11.51
C GLY A 43 2.76 2.13 13.04
N ASP A 44 3.43 3.06 13.70
CA ASP A 44 3.32 3.30 15.14
C ASP A 44 1.93 3.81 15.52
N ALA A 45 1.36 4.71 14.73
CA ALA A 45 0.00 5.24 14.95
C ALA A 45 -1.09 4.16 14.81
N VAL A 46 -0.88 3.16 13.96
CA VAL A 46 -1.76 1.98 13.83
C VAL A 46 -1.55 1.05 15.02
N CYS A 47 -0.31 0.75 15.40
CA CYS A 47 0.00 -0.14 16.52
C CYS A 47 -0.54 0.35 17.87
N GLN A 48 -0.54 1.67 18.10
CA GLN A 48 -1.06 2.24 19.35
C GLN A 48 -2.58 2.07 19.53
N ARG A 49 -3.33 1.83 18.45
CA ARG A 49 -4.79 1.75 18.48
C ARG A 49 -5.34 0.32 18.45
N VAL A 50 -4.50 -0.66 18.16
CA VAL A 50 -4.89 -2.05 17.92
C VAL A 50 -4.64 -2.90 19.16
N LYS A 51 -5.61 -3.74 19.56
CA LYS A 51 -5.53 -4.60 20.75
C LYS A 51 -5.52 -6.09 20.41
N THR A 52 -5.99 -6.48 19.22
CA THR A 52 -6.00 -7.88 18.76
C THR A 52 -5.31 -8.07 17.42
N LYS A 53 -4.84 -9.27 17.12
CA LYS A 53 -4.22 -9.59 15.81
C LYS A 53 -5.22 -9.44 14.65
N LYS A 54 -6.52 -9.71 14.89
CA LYS A 54 -7.60 -9.49 13.91
C LYS A 54 -7.81 -8.00 13.63
N GLU A 55 -7.82 -7.18 14.68
CA GLU A 55 -7.86 -5.72 14.53
C GLU A 55 -6.62 -5.19 13.80
N LEU A 56 -5.44 -5.79 14.01
CA LEU A 56 -4.22 -5.42 13.28
C LEU A 56 -4.39 -5.66 11.78
N LEU A 57 -4.83 -6.87 11.42
CA LEU A 57 -5.09 -7.22 10.02
C LEU A 57 -6.13 -6.28 9.40
N PHE A 58 -7.23 -6.02 10.10
CA PHE A 58 -8.26 -5.10 9.63
C PHE A 58 -7.72 -3.69 9.42
N ALA A 59 -6.98 -3.15 10.40
CA ALA A 59 -6.39 -1.82 10.31
C ALA A 59 -5.39 -1.73 9.15
N ILE A 60 -4.55 -2.76 8.96
CA ILE A 60 -3.61 -2.84 7.84
C ILE A 60 -4.37 -2.82 6.51
N ILE A 61 -5.42 -3.63 6.35
CA ILE A 61 -6.21 -3.69 5.11
C ILE A 61 -6.88 -2.34 4.80
N ILE A 62 -7.48 -1.69 5.79
CA ILE A 62 -8.13 -0.40 5.59
C ILE A 62 -7.12 0.70 5.28
N VAL A 63 -6.02 0.79 6.03
CA VAL A 63 -4.99 1.82 5.83
C VAL A 63 -4.29 1.62 4.50
N SER A 64 -3.81 0.40 4.20
CA SER A 64 -3.14 0.13 2.93
C SER A 64 -4.09 0.27 1.73
N GLY A 65 -5.33 -0.21 1.83
CA GLY A 65 -6.32 -0.06 0.76
C GLY A 65 -6.69 1.40 0.48
N SER A 66 -6.99 2.17 1.53
CA SER A 66 -7.31 3.60 1.38
C SER A 66 -6.11 4.39 0.86
N MET A 67 -4.92 4.14 1.37
CA MET A 67 -3.71 4.85 0.95
C MET A 67 -3.29 4.48 -0.48
N SER A 68 -3.54 3.23 -0.89
CA SER A 68 -3.36 2.74 -2.27
C SER A 68 -4.39 3.29 -3.26
N ALA A 69 -5.55 3.76 -2.79
CA ALA A 69 -6.46 4.51 -3.64
C ALA A 69 -5.84 5.86 -4.07
N PHE A 70 -4.92 6.42 -3.29
CA PHE A 70 -4.24 7.70 -3.62
C PHE A 70 -2.82 7.51 -4.16
N ALA A 71 -2.14 6.43 -3.77
CA ALA A 71 -0.77 6.09 -4.14
C ALA A 71 -0.71 4.85 -5.06
N ILE A 72 0.40 4.62 -5.76
CA ILE A 72 0.57 3.41 -6.59
C ILE A 72 0.57 2.17 -5.68
N ASN A 73 -0.17 1.13 -6.08
CA ASN A 73 -0.28 -0.13 -5.33
C ASN A 73 1.07 -0.77 -4.97
N ASP A 74 2.02 -0.77 -5.92
CA ASP A 74 3.35 -1.38 -5.73
C ASP A 74 4.15 -0.66 -4.64
N ILE A 75 3.99 0.66 -4.58
CA ILE A 75 4.63 1.51 -3.59
C ILE A 75 4.09 1.18 -2.19
N ILE A 76 2.77 1.13 -2.03
CA ILE A 76 2.15 0.80 -0.74
C ILE A 76 2.58 -0.60 -0.29
N CYS A 77 2.63 -1.57 -1.21
CA CYS A 77 3.09 -2.92 -0.89
C CYS A 77 4.55 -2.93 -0.40
N LEU A 78 5.48 -2.31 -1.14
CA LEU A 78 6.89 -2.26 -0.79
C LEU A 78 7.17 -1.51 0.52
N LEU A 79 6.36 -0.51 0.84
CA LEU A 79 6.51 0.31 2.04
C LEU A 79 5.90 -0.32 3.28
N PHE A 80 4.70 -0.88 3.19
CA PHE A 80 4.04 -1.51 4.33
C PHE A 80 4.64 -2.88 4.66
N THR A 81 5.26 -3.58 3.70
CA THR A 81 5.92 -4.86 3.94
C THR A 81 6.95 -4.81 5.10
N PRO A 82 7.97 -3.94 5.09
CA PRO A 82 8.93 -3.87 6.20
C PRO A 82 8.29 -3.40 7.51
N VAL A 83 7.31 -2.50 7.46
CA VAL A 83 6.57 -2.02 8.65
C VAL A 83 5.82 -3.18 9.31
N VAL A 84 5.04 -3.93 8.53
CA VAL A 84 4.30 -5.11 9.01
C VAL A 84 5.25 -6.17 9.56
N LEU A 85 6.37 -6.45 8.88
CA LEU A 85 7.38 -7.37 9.39
C LEU A 85 7.93 -6.94 10.75
N LEU A 86 8.24 -5.66 10.91
CA LEU A 86 8.77 -5.12 12.17
C LEU A 86 7.73 -5.22 13.30
N ILE A 87 6.46 -4.92 13.01
CA ILE A 87 5.34 -5.05 13.94
C ILE A 87 5.17 -6.52 14.36
N CYS A 88 5.13 -7.42 13.39
CA CYS A 88 4.96 -8.85 13.66
C CYS A 88 6.11 -9.45 14.45
N ARG A 89 7.36 -9.00 14.20
CA ARG A 89 8.53 -9.41 14.99
C ARG A 89 8.45 -8.92 16.44
N LYS A 90 8.05 -7.66 16.66
CA LYS A 90 7.86 -7.10 18.02
C LYS A 90 6.73 -7.81 18.77
N ALA A 91 5.64 -8.12 18.08
CA ALA A 91 4.47 -8.79 18.65
C ALA A 91 4.56 -10.32 18.67
N GLN A 92 5.67 -10.90 18.23
CA GLN A 92 5.89 -12.35 18.12
C GLN A 92 4.72 -13.07 17.42
N CYS A 93 4.19 -12.49 16.33
CA CYS A 93 3.07 -13.06 15.57
C CYS A 93 3.49 -13.41 14.14
N ASN A 94 2.73 -14.32 13.50
CA ASN A 94 3.03 -14.70 12.13
C ASN A 94 2.79 -13.50 11.18
N PRO A 95 3.81 -13.04 10.42
CA PRO A 95 3.64 -11.95 9.47
C PRO A 95 2.83 -12.32 8.22
N ILE A 96 2.73 -13.61 7.87
CA ILE A 96 2.12 -14.08 6.62
C ILE A 96 0.70 -13.52 6.39
N PRO A 97 -0.28 -13.66 7.31
CA PRO A 97 -1.63 -13.15 7.08
C PRO A 97 -1.67 -11.62 6.91
N HIS A 98 -0.81 -10.90 7.62
CA HIS A 98 -0.74 -9.44 7.56
C HIS A 98 -0.12 -8.95 6.25
N LEU A 99 0.91 -9.64 5.74
CA LEU A 99 1.53 -9.36 4.45
C LEU A 99 0.60 -9.67 3.27
N LEU A 100 -0.14 -10.78 3.35
CA LEU A 100 -1.22 -11.07 2.40
C LEU A 100 -2.29 -9.97 2.44
N GLY A 101 -2.64 -9.50 3.63
CA GLY A 101 -3.53 -8.37 3.83
C GLY A 101 -3.05 -7.12 3.10
N VAL A 102 -1.78 -6.73 3.26
CA VAL A 102 -1.17 -5.61 2.52
C VAL A 102 -1.27 -5.82 1.02
N ALA A 103 -0.84 -6.97 0.50
CA ALA A 103 -0.77 -7.23 -0.93
C ALA A 103 -2.17 -7.23 -1.60
N MET A 104 -3.15 -7.85 -0.95
CA MET A 104 -4.52 -7.87 -1.45
C MET A 104 -5.16 -6.49 -1.33
N ALA A 105 -5.01 -5.82 -0.19
CA ALA A 105 -5.60 -4.52 0.04
C ALA A 105 -4.99 -3.42 -0.84
N SER A 106 -3.67 -3.44 -1.09
CA SER A 106 -3.04 -2.47 -1.98
C SER A 106 -3.58 -2.61 -3.41
N ASN A 107 -3.74 -3.83 -3.91
CA ASN A 107 -4.25 -4.06 -5.26
C ASN A 107 -5.74 -3.71 -5.38
N ILE A 108 -6.55 -4.15 -4.42
CA ILE A 108 -7.99 -3.88 -4.43
C ILE A 108 -8.26 -2.38 -4.21
N GLY A 109 -7.58 -1.76 -3.25
CA GLY A 109 -7.76 -0.34 -2.93
C GLY A 109 -7.38 0.60 -4.08
N SER A 110 -6.31 0.29 -4.79
CA SER A 110 -5.86 1.05 -5.97
C SER A 110 -6.89 1.08 -7.10
N ALA A 111 -7.68 0.01 -7.25
CA ALA A 111 -8.73 -0.05 -8.26
C ALA A 111 -9.82 1.04 -8.09
N ALA A 112 -9.92 1.66 -6.91
CA ALA A 112 -10.95 2.66 -6.62
C ALA A 112 -10.75 3.94 -7.43
N THR A 113 -9.52 4.31 -7.75
CA THR A 113 -9.22 5.56 -8.46
C THR A 113 -8.46 5.31 -9.75
N LEU A 114 -8.53 6.28 -10.65
CA LEU A 114 -7.73 6.27 -11.87
C LEU A 114 -6.25 6.42 -11.60
N LEU A 115 -5.87 7.06 -10.49
CA LEU A 115 -4.47 7.34 -10.15
C LEU A 115 -3.77 6.16 -9.47
N GLY A 116 -4.52 5.23 -8.88
CA GLY A 116 -3.98 4.15 -8.07
C GLY A 116 -3.07 3.18 -8.84
N ASN A 117 -3.25 3.00 -10.15
CA ASN A 117 -2.41 2.14 -10.98
C ASN A 117 -2.44 2.59 -12.45
N PRO A 118 -1.32 2.56 -13.19
CA PRO A 118 -1.29 2.83 -14.63
C PRO A 118 -2.30 2.01 -15.45
N GLN A 119 -2.67 0.81 -15.01
CA GLN A 119 -3.72 0.00 -15.64
C GLN A 119 -5.08 0.71 -15.60
N ASN A 120 -5.43 1.40 -14.51
CA ASN A 120 -6.71 2.12 -14.40
C ASN A 120 -6.72 3.35 -15.30
N ILE A 121 -5.58 4.03 -15.43
CA ILE A 121 -5.40 5.14 -16.37
C ILE A 121 -5.66 4.67 -17.81
N LEU A 122 -5.09 3.52 -18.19
CA LEU A 122 -5.29 2.95 -19.52
C LEU A 122 -6.76 2.61 -19.77
N VAL A 123 -7.44 1.98 -18.81
CA VAL A 123 -8.87 1.66 -18.90
C VAL A 123 -9.71 2.92 -19.06
N ALA A 124 -9.44 3.98 -18.30
CA ALA A 124 -10.14 5.26 -18.46
C ALA A 124 -9.88 5.90 -19.82
N SER A 125 -8.63 5.87 -20.30
CA SER A 125 -8.28 6.44 -21.60
C SER A 125 -9.01 5.72 -22.74
N LEU A 126 -9.24 4.42 -22.64
CA LEU A 126 -9.95 3.63 -23.65
C LEU A 126 -11.47 3.75 -23.54
N SER A 127 -12.00 3.95 -22.33
CA SER A 127 -13.44 4.02 -22.07
C SER A 127 -14.02 5.43 -22.16
N GLY A 128 -13.19 6.48 -22.18
CA GLY A 128 -13.62 7.87 -22.24
C GLY A 128 -14.38 8.35 -20.99
N MET A 129 -14.31 7.60 -19.88
CA MET A 129 -15.01 7.94 -18.64
C MET A 129 -14.31 9.08 -17.89
N THR A 130 -15.11 9.95 -17.28
CA THR A 130 -14.60 10.95 -16.33
C THR A 130 -14.16 10.31 -15.02
N PHE A 131 -13.24 10.95 -14.30
CA PHE A 131 -12.72 10.47 -13.02
C PHE A 131 -13.83 10.14 -12.01
N SER A 132 -14.82 11.03 -11.86
CA SER A 132 -15.91 10.86 -10.90
C SER A 132 -16.81 9.67 -11.26
N SER A 133 -17.12 9.49 -12.55
CA SER A 133 -17.92 8.36 -13.01
C SER A 133 -17.22 7.03 -12.76
N TYR A 134 -15.92 6.95 -13.02
CA TYR A 134 -15.13 5.76 -12.73
C TYR A 134 -15.13 5.45 -11.22
N PHE A 135 -14.85 6.46 -10.39
CA PHE A 135 -14.80 6.30 -8.94
C PHE A 135 -16.13 5.81 -8.36
N LEU A 136 -17.25 6.34 -8.82
CA LEU A 136 -18.60 5.92 -8.38
C LEU A 136 -18.90 4.45 -8.70
N VAL A 137 -18.40 3.93 -9.81
CA VAL A 137 -18.58 2.52 -10.21
C VAL A 137 -17.58 1.61 -9.50
N ALA A 138 -16.33 2.04 -9.38
CA ALA A 138 -15.25 1.22 -8.81
C ALA A 138 -15.32 1.14 -7.28
N CYS A 139 -15.69 2.23 -6.60
CA CYS A 139 -15.67 2.30 -5.13
C CYS A 139 -16.51 1.20 -4.45
N PRO A 140 -17.76 0.91 -4.86
CA PRO A 140 -18.53 -0.21 -4.30
C PRO A 140 -17.83 -1.57 -4.47
N VAL A 141 -17.24 -1.82 -5.64
CA VAL A 141 -16.52 -3.06 -5.94
C VAL A 141 -15.28 -3.21 -5.05
N VAL A 142 -14.55 -2.11 -4.84
CA VAL A 142 -13.38 -2.08 -3.95
C VAL A 142 -13.77 -2.36 -2.52
N VAL A 143 -14.83 -1.73 -2.01
CA VAL A 143 -15.30 -1.97 -0.63
C VAL A 143 -15.68 -3.44 -0.44
N ILE A 144 -16.44 -4.03 -1.37
CA ILE A 144 -16.79 -5.45 -1.33
C ILE A 144 -15.54 -6.32 -1.39
N GLY A 145 -14.59 -5.99 -2.27
CA GLY A 145 -13.32 -6.70 -2.40
C GLY A 145 -12.47 -6.67 -1.13
N LEU A 146 -12.37 -5.53 -0.46
CA LEU A 146 -11.62 -5.39 0.80
C LEU A 146 -12.27 -6.21 1.92
N ILE A 147 -13.59 -6.21 2.01
CA ILE A 147 -14.35 -7.04 2.97
C ILE A 147 -14.12 -8.53 2.66
N ALA A 148 -14.22 -8.93 1.40
CA ALA A 148 -13.99 -10.31 0.98
C ALA A 148 -12.55 -10.76 1.25
N ALA A 149 -11.55 -9.90 0.98
CA ALA A 149 -10.15 -10.18 1.27
C ALA A 149 -9.90 -10.34 2.76
N TYR A 150 -10.43 -9.43 3.60
CA TYR A 150 -10.35 -9.57 5.05
C TYR A 150 -11.00 -10.88 5.51
N GLY A 151 -12.22 -11.18 5.05
CA GLY A 151 -12.94 -12.40 5.40
C GLY A 151 -12.19 -13.67 4.99
N ALA A 152 -11.67 -13.71 3.77
CA ALA A 152 -10.90 -14.85 3.26
C ALA A 152 -9.61 -15.09 4.06
N ILE A 153 -8.84 -14.03 4.33
CA ILE A 153 -7.61 -14.14 5.13
C ILE A 153 -7.95 -14.52 6.58
N ALA A 154 -8.97 -13.90 7.17
CA ALA A 154 -9.41 -14.19 8.53
C ALA A 154 -9.89 -15.64 8.70
N TYR A 155 -10.54 -16.21 7.67
CA TYR A 155 -10.96 -17.60 7.65
C TYR A 155 -9.77 -18.56 7.47
N CYS A 156 -8.92 -18.33 6.48
CA CYS A 156 -7.76 -19.19 6.20
C CYS A 156 -6.73 -19.21 7.35
N TYR A 157 -6.55 -18.08 8.04
CA TYR A 157 -5.56 -17.92 9.11
C TYR A 157 -6.19 -17.74 10.50
N GLN A 158 -7.42 -18.25 10.71
CA GLN A 158 -8.17 -18.06 11.94
C GLN A 158 -7.35 -18.41 13.20
N LYS A 159 -6.63 -19.55 13.17
CA LYS A 159 -5.82 -20.04 14.30
C LYS A 159 -4.65 -19.12 14.65
N GLU A 160 -4.08 -18.43 13.65
CA GLU A 160 -2.93 -17.55 13.87
C GLU A 160 -3.33 -16.15 14.32
N LEU A 161 -4.51 -15.73 13.90
CA LEU A 161 -5.14 -14.45 14.24
C LEU A 161 -5.88 -14.50 15.59
N GLU A 162 -6.02 -15.68 16.20
CA GLU A 162 -6.46 -15.82 17.57
C GLU A 162 -5.35 -15.36 18.55
N GLY A 163 -5.75 -14.53 19.51
CA GLY A 163 -4.86 -14.00 20.55
C GLY A 163 -4.79 -12.47 20.61
N ILE A 164 -4.36 -12.00 21.78
CA ILE A 164 -4.19 -10.58 22.08
C ILE A 164 -2.93 -10.08 21.38
N PHE A 165 -3.01 -8.89 20.80
CA PHE A 165 -1.84 -8.18 20.30
C PHE A 165 -1.20 -7.46 21.49
N VAL A 166 -0.15 -8.05 22.04
CA VAL A 166 0.66 -7.40 23.05
C VAL A 166 1.76 -6.64 22.32
N ALA A 167 1.50 -5.35 22.03
CA ALA A 167 2.56 -4.44 21.69
C ALA A 167 3.43 -4.27 22.93
N THR A 168 4.52 -5.03 23.05
CA THR A 168 5.56 -4.69 24.02
C THR A 168 6.19 -3.39 23.52
N ILE A 169 5.62 -2.25 23.94
CA ILE A 169 6.25 -0.94 23.80
C ILE A 169 7.43 -0.94 24.76
N THR A 170 8.56 -1.54 24.37
CA THR A 170 9.84 -1.16 24.96
C THR A 170 10.12 0.26 24.45
N SER A 171 9.65 1.24 25.22
CA SER A 171 10.08 2.62 25.11
C SER A 171 11.59 2.66 25.33
N HIS A 172 12.35 2.66 24.23
CA HIS A 172 13.72 3.15 24.19
C HIS A 172 13.88 4.02 22.94
N SER A 173 12.97 4.97 22.76
CA SER A 173 13.29 6.15 21.97
C SER A 173 14.14 7.06 22.84
N ASN A 174 15.45 6.87 22.81
CA ASN A 174 16.41 7.83 23.34
C ASN A 174 16.41 9.05 22.40
N ILE A 175 15.35 9.87 22.46
CA ILE A 175 15.29 11.18 21.82
C ILE A 175 16.31 12.06 22.56
N HIS A 176 17.51 12.17 21.99
CA HIS A 176 18.56 13.05 22.49
C HIS A 176 18.22 14.49 22.11
N GLY A 177 17.39 15.15 22.93
CA GLY A 177 17.00 16.57 22.77
C GLY A 177 18.19 17.53 22.66
N TYR A 178 19.39 17.12 23.12
CA TYR A 178 20.63 17.88 22.98
C TYR A 178 21.04 18.13 21.51
N LEU A 179 20.69 17.25 20.57
CA LEU A 179 21.06 17.42 19.15
C LEU A 179 20.18 18.45 18.42
N ILE A 180 18.96 18.70 18.89
CA ILE A 180 18.04 19.67 18.25
C ILE A 180 18.42 21.12 18.59
N VAL A 181 18.92 21.36 19.81
CA VAL A 181 19.25 22.71 20.29
C VAL A 181 20.55 23.25 19.67
N LYS A 182 21.46 22.39 19.22
CA LYS A 182 22.76 22.81 18.64
C LYS A 182 22.72 23.09 17.13
N SER A 183 21.57 22.88 16.50
CA SER A 183 21.34 23.14 15.06
C SER A 183 20.45 24.36 14.79
N LEU A 184 20.11 25.12 15.84
CA LEU A 184 19.52 26.46 15.79
C LEU A 184 20.56 27.46 16.28
#